data_AF-A0A5S3W0S0-F1
#
_entry.id   AF-A0A5S3W0S0-F1
#
_cell.length_a   1.000
_cell.length_b   1.000
_cell.length_c   1.000
_cell.angle_alpha   90.00
_cell.angle_beta   90.00
_cell.angle_gamma   90.00
#
_symmetry.space_group_name_H-M   'P 1'
#
loop_
_entity.id
_entity.type
_entity.pdbx_description
1 polymer ?
#
loop_
_entity_poly.entity_id
_entity_poly.type
_entity_poly.pdbx_seq_one_letter_code
_entity_poly.pdbx_strand_id
1 'polypeptide(L)' 'MNRRKKIVTKFQKKDKRANAKLHKSNKPTYVSKAERAKLAEQDAEQAIEHAANEVVQTSV' A
#
# COMPACT_ATOMS: atom_id res chain seq x y z
N MET A 1 -8.79 15.33 32.30
CA MET A 1 -7.90 14.93 31.18
C MET A 1 -6.59 15.70 31.31
N ASN A 2 -5.48 15.02 31.56
CA ASN A 2 -4.17 15.68 31.54
C ASN A 2 -3.90 16.35 30.18
N ARG A 3 -3.21 17.50 30.18
CA ARG A 3 -2.90 18.28 28.97
C ARG A 3 -2.31 17.40 27.85
N ARG A 4 -1.40 16.50 28.22
CA ARG A 4 -0.80 15.48 27.32
C ARG A 4 -1.87 14.65 26.61
N LYS A 5 -2.81 14.05 27.35
CA LYS A 5 -3.90 13.24 26.78
C LYS A 5 -4.82 14.06 25.86
N LYS A 6 -5.06 15.34 26.17
CA LYS A 6 -5.87 16.24 25.33
C LYS A 6 -5.18 16.56 23.98
N ILE A 7 -3.86 16.74 24.00
CA ILE A 7 -3.06 16.97 22.80
C ILE A 7 -3.07 15.73 21.89
N VAL A 8 -2.78 14.55 22.46
CA VAL A 8 -2.75 13.28 21.71
C VAL A 8 -4.10 12.97 21.06
N THR A 9 -5.19 13.11 21.82
CA THR A 9 -6.54 12.85 21.29
C THR A 9 -6.95 13.82 20.18
N LYS A 10 -6.48 15.08 20.22
CA LYS A 10 -6.70 16.04 19.13
C LYS A 10 -5.95 15.63 17.85
N PHE A 11 -4.68 15.24 17.96
CA PHE A 11 -3.89 14.80 16.80
C PHE A 11 -4.46 13.52 16.18
N GLN A 12 -4.73 12.50 16.99
CA GLN A 12 -5.35 11.26 16.50
C GLN A 12 -6.67 11.49 15.77
N LYS A 13 -7.50 12.44 16.21
CA LYS A 13 -8.74 12.80 15.51
C LYS A 13 -8.47 13.46 14.15
N LYS A 14 -7.42 14.27 14.03
CA LYS A 14 -7.01 14.88 12.75
C LYS A 14 -6.46 13.81 11.80
N ASP A 15 -5.59 12.94 12.28
CA ASP A 15 -4.99 11.87 11.49
C ASP A 15 -6.07 10.92 10.95
N LYS A 16 -7.03 10.53 11.80
CA LYS A 16 -8.18 9.71 11.38
C LYS A 16 -9.03 10.40 10.32
N ARG A 17 -9.24 11.72 10.41
CA ARG A 17 -10.00 12.49 9.42
C ARG A 17 -9.24 12.63 8.09
N ALA A 18 -7.92 12.75 8.13
CA ALA A 18 -7.07 12.75 6.94
C ALA A 18 -7.07 11.36 6.27
N ASN A 19 -6.87 10.31 7.05
CA ASN A 19 -6.83 8.93 6.56
C ASN A 19 -8.19 8.42 6.06
N ALA A 20 -9.31 8.90 6.62
CA ALA A 20 -10.64 8.53 6.15
C ALA A 20 -10.93 8.99 4.71
N LYS A 21 -10.24 10.05 4.24
CA LYS A 21 -10.33 10.55 2.87
C LYS A 21 -9.31 9.89 1.93
N LEU A 22 -8.31 9.21 2.49
CA LEU A 22 -7.34 8.44 1.73
C LEU A 22 -7.96 7.09 1.36
N HIS A 23 -8.83 7.10 0.37
CA HIS A 23 -9.46 5.90 -0.16
C HIS A 23 -8.41 5.00 -0.81
N LYS A 24 -8.10 3.87 -0.18
CA LYS A 24 -7.61 2.68 -0.87
C LYS A 24 -8.70 1.64 -0.68
N SER A 25 -9.61 1.50 -1.63
CA SER A 25 -10.39 0.28 -1.65
C SER A 25 -9.42 -0.86 -1.88
N ASN A 26 -9.26 -1.79 -0.92
CA ASN A 26 -8.54 -3.06 -1.11
C ASN A 26 -9.24 -3.99 -2.13
N LYS A 27 -10.23 -3.47 -2.85
CA LYS A 27 -10.91 -4.19 -3.91
C LYS A 27 -10.11 -3.96 -5.19
N PRO A 28 -9.67 -5.02 -5.88
CA PRO A 28 -9.10 -4.83 -7.21
C PRO A 28 -10.17 -4.16 -8.07
N THR A 29 -9.77 -3.16 -8.86
CA THR A 29 -10.63 -2.59 -9.88
C THR A 29 -11.09 -3.72 -10.80
N TYR A 30 -12.38 -3.73 -11.17
CA TYR A 30 -12.87 -4.72 -12.12
C TYR A 30 -12.28 -4.39 -13.49
N VAL A 31 -11.22 -5.11 -13.84
CA VAL A 31 -10.57 -5.08 -15.14
C VAL A 31 -11.15 -6.17 -16.02
N SER A 32 -11.23 -5.90 -17.32
CA SER A 32 -11.72 -6.89 -18.30
C SER A 32 -10.86 -8.16 -18.29
N LYS A 33 -11.36 -9.28 -18.85
CA LYS A 33 -10.58 -10.54 -18.94
C LYS A 33 -9.24 -10.33 -19.64
N ALA A 34 -9.20 -9.48 -20.68
CA ALA A 34 -7.99 -9.16 -21.41
C ALA A 34 -6.98 -8.35 -20.57
N GLU A 35 -7.46 -7.40 -19.77
CA GLU A 35 -6.60 -6.58 -18.91
C GLU A 35 -6.09 -7.35 -17.69
N ARG A 36 -6.88 -8.28 -17.14
CA ARG A 36 -6.42 -9.17 -16.06
C ARG A 36 -5.28 -10.09 -16.52
N ALA A 37 -5.31 -10.56 -17.76
CA ALA A 37 -4.23 -11.37 -18.32
C ALA A 37 -2.94 -10.55 -18.47
N LYS A 38 -3.03 -9.33 -19.02
CA LYS A 38 -1.89 -8.42 -19.17
C LYS A 38 -1.26 -8.01 -17.84
N LEU A 39 -2.09 -7.74 -16.82
CA LEU A 39 -1.60 -7.41 -15.48
C LEU A 39 -0.93 -8.60 -14.80
N ALA A 40 -1.43 -9.83 -15.00
CA ALA A 40 -0.81 -11.03 -14.43
C ALA A 40 0.56 -11.34 -15.07
N GLU A 41 0.73 -11.08 -16.37
CA GLU A 41 2.03 -11.18 -17.05
C GLU A 41 3.02 -10.14 -16.51
N GLN A 42 2.57 -8.89 -16.34
CA GLN A 42 3.39 -7.80 -15.80
C GLN A 42 3.76 -8.01 -14.32
N ASP A 43 2.84 -8.49 -13.49
CA ASP A 43 3.11 -8.81 -12.08
C ASP A 43 4.12 -9.97 -11.97
N ALA A 44 4.08 -10.94 -12.89
CA ALA A 44 5.06 -12.03 -12.94
C ALA A 44 6.46 -11.53 -13.35
N GLU A 45 6.55 -10.64 -14.34
CA GLU A 45 7.81 -10.01 -14.75
C GLU A 45 8.41 -9.17 -13.61
N GLN A 46 7.59 -8.36 -12.93
CA GLN A 46 8.04 -7.56 -11.79
C GLN A 46 8.45 -8.42 -10.59
N ALA A 47 7.75 -9.53 -10.31
CA ALA A 47 8.13 -10.45 -9.25
C ALA A 47 9.50 -11.11 -9.51
N ILE A 48 9.82 -11.42 -10.77
CA ILE A 48 11.12 -11.96 -11.16
C ILE A 48 12.22 -10.90 -11.01
N GLU A 49 11.98 -9.66 -11.43
CA GLU A 49 12.94 -8.56 -11.27
C GLU A 49 13.19 -8.22 -9.78
N HIS A 50 12.15 -8.23 -8.95
CA HIS A 50 12.29 -7.99 -7.51
C HIS A 50 13.04 -9.12 -6.79
N ALA A 51 12.78 -10.39 -7.15
CA ALA A 51 13.51 -11.52 -6.60
C ALA A 51 15.00 -11.52 -7.00
N ALA A 52 15.33 -11.09 -8.22
CA ALA A 52 16.71 -10.96 -8.66
C ALA A 52 17.47 -9.87 -7.88
N ASN A 53 16.81 -8.75 -7.56
CA ASN A 53 17.43 -7.66 -6.82
C ASN A 53 17.70 -7.99 -5.34
N GLU A 54 16.82 -8.75 -4.67
CA GLU A 54 17.06 -9.16 -3.28
C GLU A 54 18.23 -10.16 -3.12
N VAL A 55 18.45 -11.03 -4.12
CA VAL A 55 19.59 -11.98 -4.12
C VAL A 55 20.94 -11.24 -4.28
N VAL A 56 20.98 -10.14 -5.02
CA VAL A 56 22.19 -9.31 -5.17
C VAL A 56 22.49 -8.51 -3.89
N GLN A 57 21.48 -8.07 -3.15
CA GLN A 57 21.66 -7.31 -1.91
C GLN A 57 22.07 -8.16 -0.70
N THR A 58 21.71 -9.44 -0.70
CA THR A 58 22.04 -10.38 0.40
C THR A 58 23.43 -11.01 0.27
N SER A 59 24.14 -10.72 -0.83
CA SER A 59 25.48 -11.25 -1.13
C SER A 59 26.61 -10.21 -1.02
N VAL A 60 26.30 -8.99 -0.54
CA VAL A 60 27.28 -7.94 -0.16
C VAL A 60 27.30 -7.77 1.36
#